data_AF-A0A950V2B6-F1
#
_entry.id   AF-A0A950V2B6-F1
#
_cell.length_a   1.000
_cell.length_b   1.000
_cell.length_c   1.000
_cell.angle_alpha   90.00
_cell.angle_beta   90.00
_cell.angle_gamma   90.00
#
_symmetry.space_group_name_H-M   'P 1'
#
loop_
_entity.id
_entity.type
_entity.pdbx_description
1 polymer ?
#
loop_
_entity_poly.entity_id
_entity_poly.type
_entity_poly.pdbx_seq_one_letter_code
_entity_poly.pdbx_strand_id
1 'polypeptide(L)'
;MTTSEIDDSILSVLGERWKKVARVVVEVAQRTGGTSASQSDNYETISQRIEALVGDGRLEAQGNIKNWRFSEVRRSESGHYKSSQ
;
A
#
# COMPACT_ATOMS: atom_id res chain seq x y z
N MET A 1 4.36 -12.74 7.18
CA MET A 1 4.78 -11.33 7.22
C MET A 1 4.08 -10.64 8.35
N THR A 2 4.78 -9.73 9.01
CA THR A 2 4.20 -8.83 10.00
C THR A 2 3.51 -7.66 9.30
N THR A 3 2.58 -7.03 10.01
CA THR A 3 1.89 -5.82 9.55
C THR A 3 2.85 -4.69 9.16
N SER A 4 3.92 -4.51 9.94
CA SER A 4 4.91 -3.45 9.71
C SER A 4 5.70 -3.66 8.42
N GLU A 5 6.08 -4.90 8.09
CA GLU A 5 6.79 -5.20 6.83
C GLU A 5 5.94 -4.90 5.60
N ILE A 6 4.63 -5.15 5.68
CA ILE A 6 3.68 -4.85 4.60
C ILE A 6 3.54 -3.33 4.45
N ASP A 7 3.39 -2.60 5.56
CA ASP A 7 3.30 -1.14 5.54
C ASP A 7 4.54 -0.49 4.95
N ASP A 8 5.73 -0.92 5.38
CA ASP A 8 6.99 -0.40 4.86
C ASP A 8 7.14 -0.69 3.37
N SER A 9 6.70 -1.88 2.92
CA SER A 9 6.66 -2.23 1.50
C SER A 9 5.70 -1.32 0.73
N ILE A 10 4.48 -1.08 1.23
CA ILE A 10 3.50 -0.18 0.62
C ILE A 10 4.07 1.24 0.50
N LEU A 11 4.69 1.74 1.57
CA LEU A 11 5.26 3.09 1.61
C LEU A 11 6.49 3.23 0.74
N SER A 12 7.26 2.16 0.55
CA SER A 12 8.41 2.12 -0.37
C SER A 12 7.98 2.14 -1.83
N VAL A 13 6.84 1.53 -2.19
CA VAL A 13 6.33 1.59 -3.57
C VAL A 13 5.60 2.88 -3.90
N LEU A 14 5.16 3.64 -2.90
CA LEU A 14 4.42 4.89 -3.07
C LEU A 14 5.32 6.11 -2.91
N GLY A 15 5.19 7.05 -3.85
CA GLY A 15 5.83 8.37 -3.80
C GLY A 15 4.79 9.47 -4.00
N GLU A 16 5.21 10.60 -4.57
CA GLU A 16 4.35 11.77 -4.79
C GLU A 16 3.29 11.57 -5.88
N ARG A 17 3.51 10.60 -6.78
CA ARG A 17 2.60 10.30 -7.89
C ARG A 17 1.51 9.33 -7.45
N TRP A 18 0.28 9.62 -7.89
CA TRP A 18 -0.85 8.71 -7.79
C TRP A 18 -0.55 7.37 -8.48
N LYS A 19 -0.85 6.28 -7.78
CA LYS A 19 -0.81 4.92 -8.31
C LYS A 19 -2.11 4.21 -8.01
N LYS A 20 -2.62 3.45 -8.98
CA LYS A 20 -3.79 2.59 -8.78
C LYS A 20 -3.58 1.61 -7.63
N VAL A 21 -4.57 1.47 -6.75
CA VAL A 21 -4.53 0.54 -5.62
C VAL A 21 -4.24 -0.89 -6.09
N ALA A 22 -4.88 -1.34 -7.18
CA ALA A 22 -4.61 -2.67 -7.76
C ALA A 22 -3.14 -2.87 -8.17
N ARG A 23 -2.47 -1.83 -8.66
CA ARG A 23 -1.05 -1.90 -9.02
C ARG A 23 -0.17 -2.02 -7.79
N VAL A 24 -0.47 -1.24 -6.75
CA VAL A 24 0.25 -1.25 -5.47
C VAL A 24 0.13 -2.63 -4.82
N VAL A 25 -1.08 -3.18 -4.74
CA VAL A 25 -1.35 -4.50 -4.16
C VAL A 25 -0.52 -5.60 -4.84
N VAL A 26 -0.53 -5.64 -6.18
CA VAL A 26 0.25 -6.62 -6.95
C VAL A 26 1.75 -6.40 -6.79
N GLU A 27 2.23 -5.16 -6.85
CA GLU A 27 3.65 -4.84 -6.73
C GLU A 27 4.19 -5.21 -5.34
N VAL A 28 3.45 -4.92 -4.27
CA VAL A 28 3.81 -5.30 -2.90
C VAL A 28 3.80 -6.82 -2.77
N ALA A 29 2.74 -7.50 -3.21
CA ALA A 29 2.66 -8.97 -3.14
C ALA A 29 3.81 -9.68 -3.87
N GLN A 30 4.28 -9.12 -4.99
CA GLN A 30 5.45 -9.64 -5.72
C GLN A 30 6.75 -9.44 -4.93
N ARG A 31 6.94 -8.26 -4.33
CA ARG A 31 8.13 -7.96 -3.49
C ARG A 31 8.18 -8.78 -2.21
N THR A 32 7.02 -9.16 -1.69
CA THR A 32 6.89 -9.89 -0.43
C THR A 32 6.90 -11.42 -0.58
N GLY A 33 7.17 -11.95 -1.79
CA GLY A 33 7.39 -13.38 -2.02
C GLY A 33 6.16 -14.18 -2.48
N GLY A 34 5.20 -13.52 -3.15
CA GLY A 34 3.94 -14.11 -3.61
C GLY A 34 4.04 -15.15 -4.73
N THR A 35 4.58 -16.34 -4.43
CA THR A 35 4.50 -17.54 -5.29
C THR A 35 4.03 -18.78 -4.53
N SER A 36 3.12 -18.62 -3.58
CA SER A 36 2.47 -19.75 -2.91
C SER A 36 0.96 -19.58 -2.85
N ALA A 37 0.24 -20.68 -2.58
CA ALA A 37 -1.20 -20.87 -2.76
C ALA A 37 -2.14 -19.90 -2.00
N SER A 38 -1.60 -18.94 -1.25
CA SER A 38 -2.33 -17.94 -0.44
C SER A 38 -2.22 -16.52 -1.05
N GLN A 39 -2.09 -16.43 -2.38
CA GLN A 39 -1.92 -15.16 -3.09
C GLN A 39 -3.14 -14.23 -2.93
N SER A 40 -4.34 -14.79 -2.90
CA SER A 40 -5.59 -14.04 -2.68
C SER A 40 -5.66 -13.43 -1.27
N ASP A 41 -5.25 -14.19 -0.24
CA ASP A 41 -5.23 -13.68 1.15
C ASP A 41 -4.18 -12.58 1.32
N ASN A 42 -3.06 -12.67 0.58
CA ASN A 42 -2.03 -11.64 0.59
C ASN A 42 -2.55 -10.33 -0.02
N TYR A 43 -3.31 -10.38 -1.12
CA TYR A 43 -3.91 -9.19 -1.72
C TYR A 43 -4.89 -8.49 -0.80
N GLU A 44 -5.76 -9.24 -0.13
CA GLU A 44 -6.73 -8.67 0.81
C GLU A 44 -6.03 -8.10 2.06
N THR A 45 -5.00 -8.76 2.56
CA THR A 45 -4.20 -8.22 3.66
C THR A 45 -3.55 -6.89 3.27
N ILE A 46 -2.96 -6.81 2.07
CA ILE A 46 -2.33 -5.58 1.58
C ILE A 46 -3.38 -4.47 1.36
N SER A 47 -4.56 -4.79 0.84
CA SER A 47 -5.63 -3.79 0.63
C SER A 47 -6.11 -3.19 1.96
N GLN A 48 -6.31 -4.04 2.98
CA GLN A 48 -6.67 -3.60 4.33
C GLN A 48 -5.58 -2.71 4.95
N ARG A 49 -4.31 -3.00 4.69
CA ARG A 49 -3.20 -2.14 5.14
C ARG A 49 -3.19 -0.79 4.43
N ILE A 50 -3.48 -0.75 3.12
CA ILE A 50 -3.63 0.51 2.40
C ILE A 50 -4.78 1.34 3.00
N GLU A 51 -5.92 0.73 3.32
CA GLU A 51 -7.05 1.42 3.99
C GLU A 51 -6.63 1.99 5.35
N ALA A 52 -5.92 1.21 6.17
CA ALA A 52 -5.42 1.67 7.47
C ALA A 52 -4.46 2.85 7.32
N LEU A 53 -3.50 2.78 6.40
CA LEU A 53 -2.53 3.86 6.16
C LEU A 53 -3.17 5.14 5.63
N VAL A 54 -4.29 5.05 4.90
CA VAL A 54 -5.11 6.20 4.51
C VAL A 54 -5.86 6.77 5.71
N GLY A 55 -6.44 5.91 6.55
CA GLY A 55 -7.07 6.32 7.81
C GLY A 55 -6.10 7.04 8.77
N ASP A 56 -4.84 6.61 8.78
CA ASP A 56 -3.75 7.21 9.57
C ASP A 56 -3.16 8.49 8.93
N GLY A 57 -3.62 8.89 7.75
CA GLY A 57 -3.12 10.07 7.02
C GLY A 57 -1.70 9.90 6.46
N ARG A 58 -1.15 8.68 6.44
CA ARG A 58 0.17 8.40 5.85
C ARG A 58 0.09 8.30 4.33
N LEU A 59 -1.08 7.92 3.81
CA LEU A 59 -1.41 7.90 2.40
C LEU A 59 -2.60 8.83 2.13
N GLU A 60 -2.61 9.42 0.95
CA GLU A 60 -3.79 10.08 0.41
C GLU A 60 -4.47 9.15 -0.59
N ALA A 61 -5.79 9.19 -0.64
CA ALA A 61 -6.60 8.40 -1.55
C ALA A 61 -7.51 9.27 -2.41
N GLN A 62 -7.74 8.85 -3.65
CA GLN A 62 -8.74 9.43 -4.55
C GLN A 62 -9.65 8.32 -5.12
N GLY A 63 -10.95 8.58 -5.12
CA GLY A 63 -11.98 7.60 -5.49
C GLY A 63 -12.36 6.67 -4.34
N ASN A 64 -13.06 5.58 -4.65
CA ASN A 64 -13.44 4.57 -3.67
C ASN A 64 -12.32 3.53 -3.54
N ILE A 65 -11.55 3.59 -2.45
CA ILE A 65 -10.38 2.74 -2.21
C ILE A 65 -10.68 1.24 -2.21
N LYS A 66 -11.93 0.85 -1.96
CA LYS A 66 -12.39 -0.55 -2.04
C LYS A 66 -12.58 -1.03 -3.48
N ASN A 67 -12.62 -0.11 -4.45
CA ASN A 67 -12.67 -0.41 -5.87
C ASN A 67 -11.28 -0.27 -6.49
N TRP A 68 -10.41 -1.27 -6.30
CA TRP A 68 -8.96 -1.15 -6.48
C TRP A 68 -8.51 -0.71 -7.88
N ARG A 69 -9.26 -1.04 -8.93
CA ARG A 69 -8.92 -0.68 -10.33
C ARG A 69 -9.32 0.74 -10.71
N PHE A 70 -10.14 1.39 -9.89
CA PHE A 70 -10.73 2.73 -10.12
C PHE A 70 -10.43 3.70 -8.97
N SER A 71 -9.50 3.35 -8.09
CA SER A 71 -8.99 4.20 -7.03
C SER A 71 -7.49 4.27 -7.07
N GLU A 72 -6.98 5.37 -6.55
CA GLU A 72 -5.56 5.67 -6.56
C GLU A 72 -5.11 6.15 -5.19
N VAL A 73 -3.87 5.85 -4.85
CA VAL A 73 -3.22 6.27 -3.62
C VAL A 73 -1.86 6.88 -3.93
N ARG A 74 -1.41 7.79 -3.07
CA ARG A 74 -0.05 8.34 -3.06
C ARG A 74 0.42 8.52 -1.62
N ARG A 75 1.73 8.72 -1.45
CA ARG A 75 2.29 9.07 -0.14
C ARG A 75 1.83 10.46 0.24
N SER A 76 1.39 10.66 1.49
CA SER A 76 1.06 12.01 1.95
C SER A 76 2.33 12.81 2.24
N GLU A 77 2.30 14.10 1.89
CA GLU A 77 3.41 15.05 2.07
C GLU A 77 3.79 15.23 3.55
N SER A 78 2.82 15.03 4.45
CA SER A 78 3.00 15.06 5.91
C SER A 78 3.76 13.83 6.45
N GLY A 79 3.92 12.79 5.63
CA GLY A 79 4.74 11.61 5.92
C GLY A 79 6.23 11.86 5.74
N HIS A 80 6.75 12.96 6.31
CA HIS A 80 8.18 13.24 6.40
C HIS A 80 8.82 12.15 7.27
N TYR A 81 9.28 11.09 6.63
CA TYR A 81 10.13 10.10 7.26
C TYR A 81 11.40 10.85 7.66
N LYS A 82 11.52 11.22 8.93
CA LYS A 82 12.82 11.57 9.49
C LYS A 82 13.70 10.34 9.31
N SER A 83 14.48 10.31 8.22
CA SER A 83 15.71 9.53 8.17
C SER A 83 16.55 10.05 9.33
N SER A 84 16.50 9.35 10.48
CA SER A 84 17.51 9.56 11.51
C SER A 84 18.79 8.93 10.99
N GLN A 85 19.70 9.84 10.61
CA GLN A 85 21.14 9.84 10.82
C GLN A 85 21.81 8.53 11.22
#